data_AF-A0A164ZWK0-F1
#
_entry.id   AF-A0A164ZWK0-F1
#
_cell.length_a   1.000
_cell.length_b   1.000
_cell.length_c   1.000
_cell.angle_alpha   90.00
_cell.angle_beta   90.00
_cell.angle_gamma   90.00
#
_symmetry.space_group_name_H-M   'P 1'
#
loop_
_entity.id
_entity.type
_entity.pdbx_description
1 polymer ?
#
loop_
_entity_poly.entity_id
_entity_poly.type
_entity_poly.pdbx_seq_one_letter_code
_entity_poly.pdbx_strand_id
1 'polypeptide(L)'
;MSDCNQLTPQSSRSLSSAIDPDIANDGADDILSSLYSSSSSPLSPTPFPHRGPTSTRGGQRIEDHLNGAQKKSVSFALNRPGPEPDLDTSYTYVASEEFDHDHDNLDHDDSAMARPPYHRPGEGRSQLPLLHDADDDPRPNYESSNRANRPRPLSRSSTFHERDPVAHAKAEAKKKYVYAAGFLVLSLISFTVQTETAVYIQHTLGWNKAYCMLWLTHGSWSLLWPTQLLILRYQKRKLSWKVFWRRHVYQLRTTAQMVEHQDLHPSGRHAQKSPVPYMLKMTALVTTALTIAGGSWYVAVDLTSPSDLTAIYNCSAFFAYVFSIPLLKEKIRLDKVGSVLVAVIGVLVVAYGDTAITKHGGQSGGAVGGEPEDNEAKNRALGNIVIGVGSVLYGLYEVLYKRFACPPEGTSPGRGMIFANTFGSLIGCFTFLVLWIPIPILHVTGVERFALPRGEAAWMLFISVLANATFSGSFLVLISLTSPVLSSVAALLTIFIVAVVDWLITGQPLSAAAIIGGILIIAAFLMLSWSTYRELDEERRKKEQDDIISSDSDE
;
A
#
# COMPACT_ATOMS: atom_id res chain seq x y z
N MET A 1 -36.95 49.73 -13.96
CA MET A 1 -38.35 50.21 -13.93
C MET A 1 -38.71 50.63 -15.33
N SER A 2 -39.89 50.20 -15.79
CA SER A 2 -40.55 50.47 -17.08
C SER A 2 -40.43 49.37 -18.14
N ASP A 3 -41.51 48.60 -18.11
CA ASP A 3 -42.08 47.54 -18.95
C ASP A 3 -42.11 47.85 -20.46
N CYS A 4 -41.84 46.86 -21.32
CA CYS A 4 -42.83 45.97 -21.98
C CYS A 4 -43.70 46.67 -23.04
N ASN A 5 -43.55 46.29 -24.31
CA ASN A 5 -44.69 45.75 -25.07
C ASN A 5 -44.27 45.09 -26.39
N GLN A 6 -44.84 43.90 -26.58
CA GLN A 6 -44.88 43.05 -27.77
C GLN A 6 -45.71 43.69 -28.89
N LEU A 7 -45.57 43.19 -30.13
CA LEU A 7 -46.67 42.58 -30.93
C LEU A 7 -46.25 42.31 -32.41
N THR A 8 -46.25 41.03 -32.79
CA THR A 8 -46.53 40.46 -34.14
C THR A 8 -48.06 40.52 -34.43
N PRO A 9 -48.73 39.92 -35.47
CA PRO A 9 -48.35 39.00 -36.60
C PRO A 9 -49.19 39.16 -37.95
N GLN A 10 -49.10 38.15 -38.85
CA GLN A 10 -50.05 37.65 -39.92
C GLN A 10 -49.54 37.71 -41.39
N SER A 11 -49.32 36.60 -42.14
CA SER A 11 -50.22 35.64 -42.87
C SER A 11 -50.96 36.25 -44.09
N SER A 12 -51.14 35.70 -45.31
CA SER A 12 -51.10 34.33 -45.89
C SER A 12 -51.39 34.36 -47.44
N ARG A 13 -51.28 33.19 -48.14
CA ARG A 13 -51.83 32.74 -49.47
C ARG A 13 -51.00 33.03 -50.76
N SER A 14 -50.96 32.22 -51.84
CA SER A 14 -51.34 30.82 -52.20
C SER A 14 -51.02 30.52 -53.71
N LEU A 15 -50.56 29.29 -54.02
CA LEU A 15 -50.89 28.38 -55.17
C LEU A 15 -50.62 28.66 -56.69
N SER A 16 -49.81 27.77 -57.31
CA SER A 16 -50.14 26.83 -58.44
C SER A 16 -49.51 26.97 -59.87
N SER A 17 -49.12 25.80 -60.43
CA SER A 17 -48.92 25.36 -61.85
C SER A 17 -47.62 25.77 -62.59
N ALA A 18 -46.92 24.99 -63.44
CA ALA A 18 -47.04 23.62 -64.00
C ALA A 18 -45.73 23.20 -64.76
N ILE A 19 -45.36 21.90 -64.69
CA ILE A 19 -44.96 20.90 -65.74
C ILE A 19 -43.79 21.25 -66.72
N ASP A 20 -42.57 20.66 -66.64
CA ASP A 20 -41.98 19.35 -67.12
C ASP A 20 -41.60 19.31 -68.64
N PRO A 21 -40.66 18.48 -69.20
CA PRO A 21 -39.86 17.36 -68.64
C PRO A 21 -38.40 17.16 -69.23
N ASP A 22 -37.84 15.96 -68.97
CA ASP A 22 -36.78 15.17 -69.65
C ASP A 22 -35.40 15.04 -68.97
N ILE A 23 -35.21 13.94 -68.21
CA ILE A 23 -34.27 12.82 -68.51
C ILE A 23 -34.79 11.52 -67.84
N ALA A 24 -35.23 10.56 -68.66
CA ALA A 24 -35.29 9.11 -68.41
C ALA A 24 -34.14 8.45 -69.24
N ASN A 25 -33.68 7.21 -69.08
CA ASN A 25 -34.27 5.99 -68.54
C ASN A 25 -33.19 4.90 -68.33
N ASP A 26 -33.66 3.77 -67.79
CA ASP A 26 -33.14 2.40 -67.77
C ASP A 26 -32.31 2.01 -66.52
N GLY A 27 -32.70 1.01 -65.74
CA GLY A 27 -33.80 0.05 -65.88
C GLY A 27 -33.57 -1.09 -64.89
N ALA A 28 -34.56 -1.36 -64.06
CA ALA A 28 -34.66 -2.57 -63.26
C ALA A 28 -35.38 -3.64 -64.09
N ASP A 29 -35.01 -4.92 -63.91
CA ASP A 29 -35.99 -6.00 -63.84
C ASP A 29 -35.38 -7.26 -63.18
N ASP A 30 -36.30 -8.04 -62.61
CA ASP A 30 -36.23 -9.43 -62.15
C ASP A 30 -35.66 -9.78 -60.77
N ILE A 31 -36.54 -9.55 -59.77
CA ILE A 31 -36.77 -10.47 -58.66
C ILE A 31 -37.79 -11.53 -59.13
N LEU A 32 -37.44 -12.83 -59.10
CA LEU A 32 -38.27 -13.92 -58.54
C LEU A 32 -37.73 -15.31 -58.89
N SER A 33 -37.72 -16.17 -57.86
CA SER A 33 -37.95 -17.63 -57.86
C SER A 33 -36.78 -18.54 -57.50
N SER A 34 -37.10 -19.45 -56.55
CA SER A 34 -36.38 -20.62 -56.03
C SER A 34 -35.31 -20.32 -54.96
N LEU A 35 -35.45 -20.56 -53.64
CA LEU A 35 -36.15 -21.58 -52.83
C LEU A 35 -36.15 -22.99 -53.42
N TYR A 36 -35.61 -23.93 -52.63
CA TYR A 36 -35.33 -25.35 -52.91
C TYR A 36 -33.99 -25.65 -53.59
N SER A 37 -33.00 -26.04 -52.79
CA SER A 37 -32.32 -27.34 -53.00
C SER A 37 -31.60 -27.77 -51.74
N SER A 38 -32.31 -28.59 -50.98
CA SER A 38 -31.76 -29.56 -50.05
C SER A 38 -31.17 -30.74 -50.81
N SER A 39 -30.01 -31.22 -50.32
CA SER A 39 -29.59 -32.62 -50.23
C SER A 39 -29.10 -33.40 -51.46
N SER A 40 -28.21 -34.37 -51.13
CA SER A 40 -27.69 -35.52 -51.89
C SER A 40 -26.42 -35.22 -52.73
N SER A 41 -25.29 -35.93 -52.60
CA SER A 41 -25.07 -37.40 -52.46
C SER A 41 -23.60 -37.71 -52.00
N PRO A 42 -23.10 -38.96 -51.94
CA PRO A 42 -23.37 -40.00 -50.94
C PRO A 42 -22.09 -40.69 -50.33
N LEU A 43 -22.35 -41.55 -49.33
CA LEU A 43 -21.52 -42.65 -48.74
C LEU A 43 -20.92 -43.61 -49.81
N SER A 44 -19.89 -44.47 -49.64
CA SER A 44 -19.37 -45.38 -48.56
C SER A 44 -18.15 -46.19 -49.14
N PRO A 45 -17.65 -47.36 -48.63
CA PRO A 45 -17.20 -47.84 -47.29
C PRO A 45 -15.84 -48.65 -47.26
N THR A 46 -15.20 -48.73 -46.07
CA THR A 46 -14.45 -49.86 -45.39
C THR A 46 -13.38 -50.72 -46.13
N PRO A 47 -12.62 -51.70 -45.52
CA PRO A 47 -12.42 -52.13 -44.12
C PRO A 47 -10.94 -52.39 -43.65
N PHE A 48 -10.81 -52.56 -42.32
CA PHE A 48 -9.79 -53.29 -41.50
C PHE A 48 -9.48 -54.74 -42.00
N PRO A 49 -8.45 -55.52 -41.52
CA PRO A 49 -8.33 -55.90 -40.08
C PRO A 49 -7.00 -56.48 -39.47
N HIS A 50 -7.06 -56.62 -38.12
CA HIS A 50 -6.43 -57.59 -37.18
C HIS A 50 -4.89 -57.61 -36.99
N ARG A 51 -4.31 -57.80 -35.78
CA ARG A 51 -4.52 -58.81 -34.70
C ARG A 51 -3.76 -58.40 -33.40
N GLY A 52 -4.30 -58.67 -32.20
CA GLY A 52 -3.63 -58.52 -30.88
C GLY A 52 -2.80 -59.76 -30.48
N PRO A 53 -2.81 -60.25 -29.22
CA PRO A 53 -2.59 -59.61 -27.90
C PRO A 53 -1.63 -60.45 -26.98
N THR A 54 -1.27 -59.97 -25.77
CA THR A 54 -0.92 -60.75 -24.54
C THR A 54 -0.31 -59.80 -23.49
N SER A 55 -0.37 -59.94 -22.16
CA SER A 55 -1.14 -60.74 -21.19
C SER A 55 -0.55 -60.41 -19.79
N THR A 56 -1.40 -60.23 -18.77
CA THR A 56 -1.21 -60.59 -17.33
C THR A 56 -0.06 -59.94 -16.54
N ARG A 57 -0.11 -59.67 -15.22
CA ARG A 57 -0.83 -60.22 -14.05
C ARG A 57 -0.59 -59.19 -12.91
N GLY A 58 -1.56 -58.78 -12.10
CA GLY A 58 -1.88 -59.37 -10.78
C GLY A 58 -0.85 -58.95 -9.71
N GLY A 59 -1.15 -58.40 -8.53
CA GLY A 59 -2.38 -58.19 -7.78
C GLY A 59 -2.01 -58.14 -6.29
N GLN A 60 -2.81 -57.43 -5.47
CA GLN A 60 -3.02 -57.64 -4.01
C GLN A 60 -1.79 -57.51 -3.09
N ARG A 61 -1.83 -57.17 -1.79
CA ARG A 61 -2.78 -56.70 -0.75
C ARG A 61 -1.92 -56.77 0.55
N ILE A 62 -2.37 -56.13 1.64
CA ILE A 62 -2.01 -56.43 3.06
C ILE A 62 -0.64 -55.89 3.52
N GLU A 63 -0.39 -55.37 4.72
CA GLU A 63 -1.10 -54.80 5.88
C GLU A 63 0.05 -54.22 6.74
N ASP A 64 -0.27 -53.18 7.50
CA ASP A 64 0.14 -52.92 8.87
C ASP A 64 1.60 -52.99 9.39
N HIS A 65 1.79 -52.05 10.31
CA HIS A 65 2.55 -52.13 11.55
C HIS A 65 3.95 -51.47 11.66
N LEU A 66 3.93 -50.46 12.54
CA LEU A 66 4.80 -50.25 13.71
C LEU A 66 6.12 -49.48 13.54
N ASN A 67 6.10 -48.31 14.18
CA ASN A 67 7.04 -47.81 15.19
C ASN A 67 8.56 -47.86 14.92
N GLY A 68 9.14 -46.66 14.90
CA GLY A 68 10.03 -46.26 15.99
C GLY A 68 11.53 -46.26 15.72
N ALA A 69 12.16 -45.25 16.33
CA ALA A 69 13.57 -45.15 16.71
C ALA A 69 14.62 -44.63 15.69
N GLN A 70 14.93 -43.34 15.87
CA GLN A 70 16.22 -42.81 16.35
C GLN A 70 17.57 -43.20 15.68
N LYS A 71 18.28 -42.11 15.29
CA LYS A 71 19.71 -41.78 15.49
C LYS A 71 20.81 -42.62 14.79
N LYS A 72 21.59 -41.95 13.92
CA LYS A 72 23.03 -41.59 14.08
C LYS A 72 23.54 -40.99 12.74
N SER A 73 23.94 -39.71 12.71
CA SER A 73 25.32 -39.16 12.83
C SER A 73 26.27 -39.54 11.70
N VAL A 74 26.92 -38.57 11.05
CA VAL A 74 28.39 -38.41 11.00
C VAL A 74 28.74 -36.95 10.63
N SER A 75 29.63 -36.37 11.44
CA SER A 75 30.32 -35.07 11.29
C SER A 75 31.68 -35.30 10.63
N PHE A 76 32.21 -34.31 9.91
CA PHE A 76 33.62 -34.27 9.51
C PHE A 76 34.25 -32.96 9.98
N ALA A 77 35.27 -33.09 10.85
CA ALA A 77 36.13 -32.03 11.35
C ALA A 77 37.55 -32.27 10.84
N LEU A 78 38.29 -31.19 10.56
CA LEU A 78 39.72 -31.21 10.27
C LEU A 78 40.40 -30.22 11.21
N ASN A 79 41.51 -30.66 11.81
CA ASN A 79 42.22 -29.99 12.90
C ASN A 79 43.73 -30.05 12.65
N ARG A 80 44.45 -29.12 13.31
CA ARG A 80 45.90 -29.07 13.67
C ARG A 80 46.78 -28.02 12.94
N PRO A 81 47.93 -27.60 13.52
CA PRO A 81 48.19 -27.08 14.90
C PRO A 81 49.20 -25.88 14.93
N GLY A 82 49.40 -25.23 16.10
CA GLY A 82 50.50 -24.25 16.39
C GLY A 82 51.77 -24.91 16.98
N PRO A 83 52.90 -24.18 17.25
CA PRO A 83 53.01 -23.18 18.36
C PRO A 83 53.96 -21.93 18.17
N GLU A 84 53.93 -21.03 19.19
CA GLU A 84 54.56 -19.73 19.62
C GLU A 84 56.10 -19.43 19.47
N PRO A 85 56.70 -18.27 19.96
CA PRO A 85 56.22 -16.89 20.33
C PRO A 85 57.17 -15.69 19.91
N ASP A 86 56.73 -14.43 20.17
CA ASP A 86 57.46 -13.25 20.75
C ASP A 86 57.15 -11.83 20.16
N LEU A 87 56.80 -10.89 21.07
CA LEU A 87 56.98 -9.41 21.19
C LEU A 87 56.92 -8.51 19.90
N ASP A 88 56.26 -7.33 19.83
CA ASP A 88 56.24 -6.21 20.77
C ASP A 88 55.18 -5.10 20.39
N THR A 89 54.69 -4.37 21.41
CA THR A 89 54.14 -2.98 21.44
C THR A 89 52.99 -2.46 20.53
N SER A 90 51.85 -2.06 21.13
CA SER A 90 51.34 -0.64 21.18
C SER A 90 49.82 -0.56 21.44
N TYR A 91 49.47 -0.03 22.61
CA TYR A 91 48.12 0.21 23.11
C TYR A 91 47.51 1.50 22.55
N THR A 92 46.22 1.49 22.20
CA THR A 92 45.37 2.69 22.29
C THR A 92 44.02 2.32 22.89
N TYR A 93 43.83 2.72 24.14
CA TYR A 93 42.56 2.68 24.87
C TYR A 93 41.59 3.68 24.24
N VAL A 94 40.38 3.24 23.86
CA VAL A 94 39.22 4.11 23.75
C VAL A 94 38.19 3.60 24.75
N ALA A 95 37.92 4.42 25.75
CA ALA A 95 37.05 4.15 26.88
C ALA A 95 35.62 3.83 26.42
N SER A 96 35.08 2.75 26.95
CA SER A 96 33.67 2.39 26.96
C SER A 96 32.95 3.25 28.01
N GLU A 97 32.09 4.16 27.57
CA GLU A 97 31.08 4.78 28.43
C GLU A 97 29.83 3.88 28.45
N GLU A 98 29.57 3.25 29.59
CA GLU A 98 28.25 2.75 29.97
C GLU A 98 27.28 3.93 30.02
N PHE A 99 26.11 3.80 29.40
CA PHE A 99 25.03 4.77 29.56
C PHE A 99 23.72 4.05 29.82
N ASP A 100 23.15 4.41 30.98
CA ASP A 100 21.91 3.91 31.55
C ASP A 100 20.70 4.08 30.62
N HIS A 101 19.82 3.08 30.72
CA HIS A 101 18.52 3.02 30.10
C HIS A 101 17.54 3.95 30.81
N ASP A 102 17.10 5.02 30.14
CA ASP A 102 15.87 5.73 30.51
C ASP A 102 14.88 5.77 29.33
N HIS A 103 13.72 5.19 29.58
CA HIS A 103 12.54 5.25 28.73
C HIS A 103 11.84 6.61 28.89
N ASP A 104 11.79 7.41 27.83
CA ASP A 104 10.90 8.58 27.78
C ASP A 104 10.11 8.63 26.46
N ASN A 105 8.85 8.20 26.56
CA ASN A 105 7.78 8.56 25.62
C ASN A 105 7.17 9.89 26.09
N LEU A 106 7.31 10.96 25.30
CA LEU A 106 6.72 12.26 25.60
C LEU A 106 5.80 12.72 24.46
N ASP A 107 4.49 12.71 24.74
CA ASP A 107 3.51 13.61 24.14
C ASP A 107 3.43 14.92 24.96
N HIS A 108 3.10 16.01 24.27
CA HIS A 108 3.03 17.41 24.74
C HIS A 108 1.96 17.68 25.81
N ASP A 109 2.26 18.52 26.81
CA ASP A 109 1.72 19.89 26.91
C ASP A 109 2.44 20.74 28.01
N ASP A 110 2.27 22.06 27.90
CA ASP A 110 2.93 23.22 28.50
C ASP A 110 3.42 23.24 29.97
N SER A 111 4.56 23.90 30.21
CA SER A 111 4.64 25.25 30.84
C SER A 111 6.06 25.61 31.28
N ALA A 112 6.49 26.83 30.94
CA ALA A 112 7.80 27.38 31.24
C ALA A 112 7.98 27.66 32.74
N MET A 113 9.00 27.09 33.36
CA MET A 113 9.55 27.54 34.65
C MET A 113 11.08 27.44 34.60
N ALA A 114 11.72 28.60 34.61
CA ALA A 114 13.17 28.74 34.74
C ALA A 114 13.63 28.18 36.09
N ARG A 115 14.61 27.26 36.09
CA ARG A 115 15.29 26.80 37.31
C ARG A 115 16.57 27.62 37.53
N PRO A 116 16.81 28.18 38.73
CA PRO A 116 18.09 28.79 39.07
C PRO A 116 19.16 27.73 39.43
N PRO A 117 20.46 28.04 39.29
CA PRO A 117 21.54 27.07 39.45
C PRO A 117 21.87 26.83 40.94
N TYR A 118 21.97 25.56 41.33
CA TYR A 118 22.47 25.16 42.66
C TYR A 118 24.00 25.01 42.64
N HIS A 119 24.64 25.75 43.53
CA HIS A 119 26.05 25.60 43.90
C HIS A 119 26.31 24.24 44.60
N ARG A 120 27.36 23.55 44.17
CA ARG A 120 28.05 22.48 44.91
C ARG A 120 28.89 23.07 46.05
N PRO A 121 28.92 22.43 47.22
CA PRO A 121 30.16 22.27 47.98
C PRO A 121 30.62 20.81 47.94
N GLY A 122 31.91 20.62 47.70
CA GLY A 122 32.56 19.33 47.58
C GLY A 122 32.90 18.67 48.91
N GLU A 123 33.13 17.37 48.79
CA GLU A 123 34.07 16.50 49.51
C GLU A 123 34.06 16.48 51.04
N GLY A 124 33.78 15.28 51.58
CA GLY A 124 34.09 14.94 52.96
C GLY A 124 33.58 13.56 53.34
N ARG A 125 34.43 12.55 53.16
CA ARG A 125 34.25 11.15 53.58
C ARG A 125 33.72 11.03 55.01
N SER A 126 32.77 10.13 55.25
CA SER A 126 32.97 8.93 56.09
C SER A 126 31.66 8.18 56.28
N GLN A 127 31.71 6.87 56.00
CA GLN A 127 30.75 5.92 56.52
C GLN A 127 31.03 5.70 58.01
N LEU A 128 29.99 5.61 58.83
CA LEU A 128 29.82 4.63 59.91
C LEU A 128 28.41 4.82 60.51
N PRO A 129 27.64 3.73 60.76
CA PRO A 129 26.35 3.81 61.42
C PRO A 129 26.53 3.56 62.92
N LEU A 130 25.95 4.37 63.81
CA LEU A 130 25.69 3.91 65.18
C LEU A 130 24.65 4.76 65.91
N LEU A 131 23.65 4.02 66.38
CA LEU A 131 22.55 4.35 67.27
C LEU A 131 23.08 4.56 68.70
N HIS A 132 22.64 5.60 69.43
CA HIS A 132 22.50 5.54 70.89
C HIS A 132 21.59 6.68 71.40
N ASP A 133 20.48 6.31 72.04
CA ASP A 133 19.63 7.14 72.90
C ASP A 133 20.20 7.18 74.33
N ALA A 134 20.29 8.35 74.98
CA ALA A 134 20.21 8.51 76.44
C ALA A 134 20.43 9.98 76.85
N ASP A 135 19.32 10.63 77.23
CA ASP A 135 19.03 11.42 78.45
C ASP A 135 20.03 12.41 79.11
N ASP A 136 19.41 13.46 79.67
CA ASP A 136 19.84 14.42 80.73
C ASP A 136 20.80 15.57 80.32
N ASP A 137 20.61 16.87 80.61
CA ASP A 137 19.67 17.69 81.42
C ASP A 137 19.88 19.22 81.03
N PRO A 138 19.59 20.30 81.80
CA PRO A 138 18.58 21.32 81.44
C PRO A 138 19.04 22.82 81.30
N ARG A 139 18.39 23.57 80.37
CA ARG A 139 18.07 25.04 80.35
C ARG A 139 19.25 26.07 80.40
N PRO A 140 19.08 27.40 80.10
CA PRO A 140 17.85 28.20 79.93
C PRO A 140 17.77 29.19 78.74
N ASN A 141 16.52 29.59 78.46
CA ASN A 141 16.01 30.85 77.91
C ASN A 141 16.95 31.83 77.17
N TYR A 142 16.67 31.98 75.87
CA TYR A 142 16.62 33.32 75.26
C TYR A 142 15.29 33.49 74.51
N GLU A 143 14.46 34.40 75.01
CA GLU A 143 13.31 34.92 74.29
C GLU A 143 13.78 35.75 73.10
N SER A 144 13.29 35.40 71.91
CA SER A 144 13.32 36.26 70.74
C SER A 144 11.96 36.17 70.07
N SER A 145 11.26 37.28 70.12
CA SER A 145 9.91 37.54 69.63
C SER A 145 9.78 37.46 68.10
N ASN A 146 8.58 37.06 67.67
CA ASN A 146 7.94 37.36 66.39
C ASN A 146 8.62 36.94 65.07
N ARG A 147 8.18 35.81 64.49
CA ARG A 147 7.85 35.77 63.05
C ARG A 147 6.86 34.65 62.68
N ALA A 148 5.63 35.09 62.40
CA ALA A 148 4.63 34.60 61.45
C ALA A 148 4.74 33.18 60.85
N ASN A 149 3.62 32.44 60.93
CA ASN A 149 3.10 31.46 59.96
C ASN A 149 4.13 30.83 59.01
N ARG A 150 4.67 29.67 59.37
CA ARG A 150 5.23 28.72 58.40
C ARG A 150 4.14 27.72 57.98
N PRO A 151 3.67 27.73 56.72
CA PRO A 151 2.81 26.66 56.23
C PRO A 151 3.60 25.35 56.18
N ARG A 152 2.98 24.27 56.67
CA ARG A 152 3.48 22.90 56.53
C ARG A 152 3.71 22.61 55.03
N PRO A 153 4.83 22.02 54.60
CA PRO A 153 4.94 21.55 53.23
C PRO A 153 3.94 20.41 53.08
N LEU A 154 2.84 20.68 52.37
CA LEU A 154 1.97 19.64 51.86
C LEU A 154 2.85 18.72 51.01
N SER A 155 3.09 17.50 51.51
CA SER A 155 3.58 16.41 50.69
C SER A 155 2.58 16.25 49.56
N ARG A 156 2.90 16.85 48.42
CA ARG A 156 2.18 16.66 47.18
C ARG A 156 2.63 15.28 46.71
N SER A 157 2.05 14.25 47.32
CA SER A 157 2.03 12.91 46.74
C SER A 157 1.36 13.07 45.39
N SER A 158 2.18 13.29 44.37
CA SER A 158 1.86 12.96 43.01
C SER A 158 1.70 11.45 43.03
N THR A 159 0.51 10.97 43.38
CA THR A 159 0.07 9.64 43.00
C THR A 159 0.25 9.57 41.49
N PHE A 160 1.37 8.97 41.07
CA PHE A 160 1.62 8.57 39.71
C PHE A 160 0.44 7.66 39.39
N HIS A 161 -0.56 8.22 38.69
CA HIS A 161 -1.69 7.44 38.21
C HIS A 161 -1.08 6.56 37.13
N GLU A 162 -0.73 5.34 37.50
CA GLU A 162 -0.30 4.29 36.61
C GLU A 162 -1.40 4.19 35.54
N ARG A 163 -1.09 4.74 34.36
CA ARG A 163 -2.06 4.81 33.26
C ARG A 163 -2.40 3.37 32.90
N ASP A 164 -3.69 3.04 32.98
CA ASP A 164 -4.21 1.74 32.59
C ASP A 164 -3.65 1.36 31.19
N PRO A 165 -2.80 0.32 31.08
CA PRO A 165 -2.18 -0.09 29.82
C PRO A 165 -3.24 -0.45 28.77
N VAL A 166 -4.41 -0.92 29.20
CA VAL A 166 -5.54 -1.24 28.33
C VAL A 166 -6.12 0.03 27.70
N ALA A 167 -6.23 1.11 28.46
CA ALA A 167 -6.70 2.41 27.96
C ALA A 167 -5.73 3.01 26.94
N HIS A 168 -4.42 2.90 27.18
CA HIS A 168 -3.40 3.34 26.23
C HIS A 168 -3.44 2.54 24.92
N ALA A 169 -3.56 1.21 25.00
CA ALA A 169 -3.70 0.35 23.83
C ALA A 169 -4.96 0.67 23.00
N LYS A 170 -6.09 0.95 23.66
CA LYS A 170 -7.33 1.42 22.97
C LYS A 170 -7.12 2.74 22.24
N ALA A 171 -6.43 3.69 22.86
CA ALA A 171 -6.17 5.00 22.26
C ALA A 171 -5.25 4.89 21.03
N GLU A 172 -4.18 4.10 21.11
CA GLU A 172 -3.27 3.86 19.98
C GLU A 172 -3.97 3.12 18.83
N ALA A 173 -4.83 2.15 19.13
CA ALA A 173 -5.67 1.49 18.13
C ALA A 173 -6.62 2.49 17.45
N LYS A 174 -7.29 3.36 18.21
CA LYS A 174 -8.17 4.39 17.64
C LYS A 174 -7.38 5.35 16.72
N LYS A 175 -6.21 5.82 17.15
CA LYS A 175 -5.33 6.67 16.33
C LYS A 175 -4.93 5.96 15.03
N LYS A 176 -4.55 4.68 15.09
CA LYS A 176 -4.22 3.83 13.94
C LYS A 176 -5.33 3.85 12.89
N TYR A 177 -6.58 3.62 13.30
CA TYR A 177 -7.71 3.61 12.37
C TYR A 177 -8.07 4.99 11.82
N VAL A 178 -7.98 6.04 12.65
CA VAL A 178 -8.23 7.42 12.19
C VAL A 178 -7.20 7.82 11.13
N TYR A 179 -5.92 7.50 11.33
CA TYR A 179 -4.89 7.72 10.32
C TYR A 179 -5.12 6.86 9.08
N ALA A 180 -5.41 5.56 9.23
CA ALA A 180 -5.71 4.69 8.10
C ALA A 180 -6.89 5.22 7.26
N ALA A 181 -8.00 5.63 7.88
CA ALA A 181 -9.14 6.20 7.19
C ALA A 181 -8.80 7.54 6.49
N GLY A 182 -8.02 8.41 7.15
CA GLY A 182 -7.56 9.66 6.55
C GLY A 182 -6.67 9.44 5.34
N PHE A 183 -5.71 8.52 5.41
CA PHE A 183 -4.85 8.15 4.29
C PHE A 183 -5.60 7.40 3.19
N LEU A 184 -6.62 6.61 3.54
CA LEU A 184 -7.51 6.00 2.55
C LEU A 184 -8.20 7.09 1.71
N VAL A 185 -8.87 8.06 2.33
CA VAL A 185 -9.54 9.16 1.60
C VAL A 185 -8.53 9.94 0.76
N LEU A 186 -7.37 10.28 1.32
CA LEU A 186 -6.30 10.97 0.59
C LEU A 186 -5.81 10.16 -0.61
N SER A 187 -5.67 8.84 -0.46
CA SER A 187 -5.25 7.95 -1.53
C SER A 187 -6.29 7.88 -2.65
N LEU A 188 -7.59 7.77 -2.33
CA LEU A 188 -8.66 7.69 -3.33
C LEU A 188 -8.77 8.98 -4.16
N ILE A 189 -8.72 10.14 -3.50
CA ILE A 189 -8.75 11.45 -4.17
C ILE A 189 -7.52 11.60 -5.07
N SER A 190 -6.33 11.33 -4.53
CA SER A 190 -5.08 11.49 -5.28
C SER A 190 -4.99 10.51 -6.45
N PHE A 191 -5.49 9.29 -6.29
CA PHE A 191 -5.53 8.31 -7.37
C PHE A 191 -6.48 8.77 -8.47
N THR A 192 -7.68 9.24 -8.12
CA THR A 192 -8.63 9.79 -9.10
C THR A 192 -8.03 10.96 -9.88
N VAL A 193 -7.37 11.91 -9.20
CA VAL A 193 -6.67 13.02 -9.89
C VAL A 193 -5.57 12.49 -10.81
N GLN A 194 -4.80 11.49 -10.36
CA GLN A 194 -3.74 10.89 -11.16
C GLN A 194 -4.27 10.20 -12.42
N THR A 195 -5.38 9.45 -12.32
CA THR A 195 -5.97 8.74 -13.47
C THR A 195 -6.55 9.73 -14.48
N GLU A 196 -7.32 10.72 -14.03
CA GLU A 196 -7.92 11.73 -14.91
C GLU A 196 -6.86 12.55 -15.65
N THR A 197 -5.84 13.01 -14.92
CA THR A 197 -4.74 13.75 -15.53
C THR A 197 -3.91 12.89 -16.49
N ALA A 198 -3.67 11.62 -16.17
CA ALA A 198 -2.96 10.70 -17.06
C ALA A 198 -3.74 10.46 -18.36
N VAL A 199 -5.05 10.22 -18.28
CA VAL A 199 -5.93 10.09 -19.44
C VAL A 199 -5.89 11.36 -20.29
N TYR A 200 -6.01 12.53 -19.66
CA TYR A 200 -5.95 13.81 -20.37
C TYR A 200 -4.61 14.03 -21.11
N ILE A 201 -3.48 13.69 -20.49
CA ILE A 201 -2.14 13.80 -21.09
C ILE A 201 -2.00 12.90 -22.32
N GLN A 202 -2.50 11.68 -22.24
CA GLN A 202 -2.37 10.68 -23.30
C GLN A 202 -3.34 10.95 -24.45
N HIS A 203 -4.62 11.14 -24.15
CA HIS A 203 -5.67 11.23 -25.15
C HIS A 203 -5.84 12.64 -25.73
N THR A 204 -5.84 13.67 -24.88
CA THR A 204 -6.10 15.05 -25.32
C THR A 204 -4.84 15.72 -25.82
N LEU A 205 -3.73 15.56 -25.09
CA LEU A 205 -2.46 16.22 -25.40
C LEU A 205 -1.54 15.36 -26.29
N GLY A 206 -1.87 14.09 -26.51
CA GLY A 206 -1.15 13.18 -27.40
C GLY A 206 0.26 12.80 -26.90
N TRP A 207 0.57 12.99 -25.62
CA TRP A 207 1.89 12.65 -25.07
C TRP A 207 1.93 11.20 -24.59
N ASN A 208 2.02 10.28 -25.56
CA ASN A 208 2.00 8.84 -25.32
C ASN A 208 3.42 8.30 -25.13
N LYS A 209 3.94 8.46 -23.91
CA LYS A 209 5.27 7.98 -23.48
C LYS A 209 5.12 7.13 -22.22
N ALA A 210 4.69 5.88 -22.41
CA ALA A 210 4.37 4.95 -21.33
C ALA A 210 5.55 4.70 -20.38
N TYR A 211 6.74 4.43 -20.93
CA TYR A 211 7.92 4.16 -20.09
C TYR A 211 8.42 5.43 -19.40
N CYS A 212 8.42 6.57 -20.10
CA CYS A 212 8.77 7.86 -19.49
C CYS A 212 7.80 8.23 -18.36
N MET A 213 6.49 7.99 -18.55
CA MET A 213 5.49 8.16 -17.49
C MET A 213 5.80 7.27 -16.29
N LEU A 214 6.01 5.96 -16.50
CA LEU A 214 6.38 5.02 -15.43
C LEU A 214 7.60 5.53 -14.64
N TRP A 215 8.67 5.92 -15.35
CA TRP A 215 9.90 6.37 -14.71
C TRP A 215 9.69 7.65 -13.89
N LEU A 216 8.92 8.62 -14.41
CA LEU A 216 8.62 9.87 -13.70
C LEU A 216 7.67 9.66 -12.51
N THR A 217 6.62 8.87 -12.68
CA THR A 217 5.60 8.64 -11.65
C THR A 217 6.12 7.76 -10.51
N HIS A 218 6.84 6.67 -10.80
CA HIS A 218 7.44 5.84 -9.76
C HIS A 218 8.71 6.50 -9.18
N GLY A 219 9.48 7.22 -10.00
CA GLY A 219 10.66 7.95 -9.55
C GLY A 219 10.32 9.07 -8.56
N SER A 220 9.14 9.67 -8.65
CA SER A 220 8.68 10.71 -7.73
C SER A 220 8.48 10.23 -6.30
N TRP A 221 8.41 8.90 -6.06
CA TRP A 221 8.33 8.35 -4.71
C TRP A 221 9.58 8.69 -3.88
N SER A 222 10.70 9.02 -4.53
CA SER A 222 11.92 9.55 -3.89
C SER A 222 11.65 10.82 -3.06
N LEU A 223 10.56 11.55 -3.36
CA LEU A 223 10.16 12.76 -2.67
C LEU A 223 9.27 12.53 -1.44
N LEU A 224 8.79 11.31 -1.19
CA LEU A 224 7.90 11.00 -0.06
C LEU A 224 8.53 11.36 1.29
N TRP A 225 9.72 10.83 1.55
CA TRP A 225 10.46 11.06 2.78
C TRP A 225 10.97 12.50 2.92
N PRO A 226 11.56 13.14 1.90
CA PRO A 226 11.87 14.57 1.96
C PRO A 226 10.65 15.43 2.29
N THR A 227 9.51 15.17 1.65
CA THR A 227 8.27 15.92 1.90
C THR A 227 7.79 15.71 3.33
N GLN A 228 7.77 14.46 3.82
CA GLN A 228 7.41 14.18 5.20
C GLN A 228 8.38 14.80 6.20
N LEU A 229 9.68 14.78 5.92
CA LEU A 229 10.71 15.40 6.74
C LEU A 229 10.48 16.92 6.83
N LEU A 230 10.12 17.57 5.73
CA LEU A 230 9.75 19.00 5.71
C LEU A 230 8.53 19.28 6.57
N ILE A 231 7.49 18.44 6.49
CA ILE A 231 6.28 18.55 7.33
C ILE A 231 6.65 18.40 8.81
N LEU A 232 7.40 17.35 9.17
CA LEU A 232 7.85 17.11 10.55
C LEU A 232 8.74 18.25 11.06
N ARG A 233 9.59 18.80 10.20
CA ARG A 233 10.45 19.94 10.51
C ARG A 233 9.64 21.21 10.73
N TYR A 234 8.58 21.41 9.96
CA TYR A 234 7.62 22.51 10.12
C TYR A 234 6.88 22.39 11.45
N GLN A 235 6.38 21.21 11.80
CA GLN A 235 5.68 20.97 13.07
C GLN A 235 6.62 21.17 14.26
N LYS A 236 7.86 20.68 14.17
CA LYS A 236 8.88 20.77 15.23
C LYS A 236 9.81 21.97 15.06
N ARG A 237 9.25 23.13 14.70
CA ARG A 237 10.01 24.36 14.41
C ARG A 237 10.89 24.83 15.56
N LYS A 238 10.42 24.64 16.80
CA LYS A 238 11.10 25.04 18.05
C LYS A 238 12.37 24.23 18.35
N LEU A 239 12.56 23.05 17.75
CA LEU A 239 13.75 22.22 17.96
C LEU A 239 14.90 22.66 17.04
N SER A 240 16.13 22.60 17.55
CA SER A 240 17.33 22.80 16.73
C SER A 240 17.48 21.66 15.70
N TRP A 241 18.04 21.98 14.52
CA TRP A 241 18.19 21.02 13.43
C TRP A 241 19.00 19.78 13.84
N LYS A 242 20.10 19.96 14.58
CA LYS A 242 20.96 18.86 15.03
C LYS A 242 20.20 17.86 15.91
N VAL A 243 19.37 18.36 16.84
CA VAL A 243 18.58 17.50 17.75
C VAL A 243 17.45 16.82 16.99
N PHE A 244 16.73 17.56 16.15
CA PHE A 244 15.68 17.00 15.29
C PHE A 244 16.21 15.88 14.41
N TRP A 245 17.30 16.13 13.69
CA TRP A 245 17.92 15.15 12.78
C TRP A 245 18.40 13.90 13.51
N ARG A 246 19.09 14.07 14.64
CA ARG A 246 19.54 12.93 15.47
C ARG A 246 18.36 12.06 15.92
N ARG A 247 17.28 12.67 16.40
CA ARG A 247 16.06 11.97 16.82
C ARG A 247 15.40 11.25 15.64
N HIS A 248 15.30 11.91 14.49
CA HIS A 248 14.70 11.34 13.29
C HIS A 248 15.48 10.12 12.79
N VAL A 249 16.80 10.24 12.64
CA VAL A 249 17.67 9.13 12.21
C VAL A 249 17.63 7.98 13.23
N TYR A 250 17.63 8.28 14.53
CA TYR A 250 17.48 7.26 15.57
C TYR A 250 16.14 6.51 15.45
N GLN A 251 15.03 7.22 15.21
CA GLN A 251 13.72 6.62 15.00
C GLN A 251 13.69 5.73 13.74
N LEU A 252 14.30 6.17 12.64
CA LEU A 252 14.40 5.36 11.42
C LEU A 252 15.26 4.11 11.62
N ARG A 253 16.43 4.24 12.27
CA ARG A 253 17.34 3.12 12.54
C ARG A 253 16.68 2.07 13.42
N THR A 254 16.07 2.48 14.53
CA THR A 254 15.40 1.56 15.45
C THR A 254 14.18 0.90 14.80
N THR A 255 13.42 1.63 13.98
CA THR A 255 12.31 1.03 13.22
C THR A 255 12.79 0.05 12.16
N ALA A 256 13.90 0.35 11.46
CA ALA A 256 14.50 -0.58 10.50
C ALA A 256 14.98 -1.88 11.18
N GLN A 257 15.50 -1.80 12.40
CA GLN A 257 15.88 -2.98 13.18
C GLN A 257 14.66 -3.80 13.62
N MET A 258 13.56 -3.14 14.02
CA MET A 258 12.29 -3.82 14.29
C MET A 258 11.77 -4.55 13.04
N VAL A 259 11.93 -3.94 11.86
CA VAL A 259 11.52 -4.52 10.57
C VAL A 259 12.40 -5.71 10.17
N GLU A 260 13.73 -5.62 10.32
CA GLU A 260 14.67 -6.72 10.02
C GLU A 260 14.39 -7.96 10.87
N HIS A 261 14.10 -7.76 12.16
CA HIS A 261 13.88 -8.85 13.11
C HIS A 261 12.42 -9.27 13.28
N GLN A 262 11.47 -8.48 12.75
CA GLN A 262 10.03 -8.65 12.97
C GLN A 262 9.67 -8.73 14.47
N ASP A 263 10.37 -7.93 15.29
CA ASP A 263 10.26 -7.89 16.74
C ASP A 263 10.19 -6.43 17.22
N LEU A 264 9.34 -6.16 18.20
CA LEU A 264 9.20 -4.85 18.84
C LEU A 264 10.44 -4.49 19.68
N HIS A 265 11.06 -5.50 20.30
CA HIS A 265 12.18 -5.32 21.22
C HIS A 265 13.39 -6.18 20.80
N PRO A 266 14.06 -5.84 19.69
CA PRO A 266 15.19 -6.62 19.21
C PRO A 266 16.28 -6.71 20.28
N SER A 267 16.77 -7.93 20.54
CA SER A 267 17.77 -8.18 21.59
C SER A 267 19.03 -7.32 21.40
N GLY A 268 19.69 -6.93 22.50
CA GLY A 268 20.81 -5.97 22.46
C GLY A 268 21.91 -6.27 21.45
N ARG A 269 22.22 -7.55 21.19
CA ARG A 269 23.21 -7.97 20.17
C ARG A 269 22.75 -7.70 18.73
N HIS A 270 21.45 -7.83 18.47
CA HIS A 270 20.82 -7.52 17.19
C HIS A 270 20.71 -6.00 16.96
N ALA A 271 20.43 -5.23 18.02
CA ALA A 271 20.35 -3.77 17.96
C ALA A 271 21.70 -3.07 17.64
N GLN A 272 22.84 -3.75 17.79
CA GLN A 272 24.16 -3.20 17.45
C GLN A 272 24.46 -3.25 15.94
N LYS A 273 23.87 -4.20 15.21
CA LYS A 273 24.12 -4.34 13.76
C LYS A 273 23.40 -3.24 12.98
N SER A 274 24.04 -2.76 11.91
CA SER A 274 23.42 -1.80 11.00
C SER A 274 22.35 -2.50 10.15
N PRO A 275 21.10 -1.97 10.11
CA PRO A 275 20.03 -2.55 9.30
C PRO A 275 20.12 -2.18 7.81
N VAL A 276 21.05 -1.30 7.43
CA VAL A 276 21.15 -0.75 6.06
C VAL A 276 21.30 -1.84 4.98
N PRO A 277 22.15 -2.89 5.13
CA PRO A 277 22.27 -3.92 4.11
C PRO A 277 20.96 -4.70 3.89
N TYR A 278 20.22 -4.96 4.97
CA TYR A 278 18.91 -5.58 4.89
C TYR A 278 17.93 -4.68 4.13
N MET A 279 17.87 -3.39 4.49
CA MET A 279 17.00 -2.41 3.84
C MET A 279 17.28 -2.33 2.33
N LEU A 280 18.55 -2.21 1.92
CA LEU A 280 18.92 -2.14 0.50
C LEU A 280 18.52 -3.41 -0.26
N LYS A 281 18.77 -4.59 0.31
CA LYS A 281 18.43 -5.88 -0.32
C LYS A 281 16.91 -6.02 -0.47
N MET A 282 16.14 -5.69 0.57
CA MET A 282 14.68 -5.77 0.53
C MET A 282 14.07 -4.70 -0.37
N THR A 283 14.62 -3.48 -0.39
CA THR A 283 14.21 -2.45 -1.35
C THR A 283 14.40 -2.94 -2.78
N ALA A 284 15.57 -3.51 -3.13
CA ALA A 284 15.80 -4.04 -4.47
C ALA A 284 14.80 -5.15 -4.84
N LEU A 285 14.54 -6.09 -3.91
CA LEU A 285 13.58 -7.18 -4.11
C LEU A 285 12.15 -6.66 -4.33
N VAL A 286 11.65 -5.80 -3.43
CA VAL A 286 10.29 -5.25 -3.51
C VAL A 286 10.14 -4.35 -4.74
N THR A 287 11.13 -3.52 -5.04
CA THR A 287 11.09 -2.62 -6.20
C THR A 287 11.14 -3.40 -7.51
N THR A 288 11.86 -4.51 -7.58
CA THR A 288 11.88 -5.37 -8.78
C THR A 288 10.50 -5.98 -9.03
N ALA A 289 9.85 -6.53 -7.99
CA ALA A 289 8.50 -7.06 -8.11
C ALA A 289 7.50 -5.97 -8.57
N LEU A 290 7.55 -4.79 -7.95
CA LEU A 290 6.74 -3.64 -8.32
C LEU A 290 7.03 -3.15 -9.76
N THR A 291 8.29 -3.14 -10.19
CA THR A 291 8.69 -2.68 -11.52
C THR A 291 8.20 -3.62 -12.60
N ILE A 292 8.29 -4.93 -12.39
CA ILE A 292 7.80 -5.90 -13.38
C ILE A 292 6.27 -5.84 -13.43
N ALA A 293 5.59 -5.73 -12.28
CA ALA A 293 4.14 -5.54 -12.22
C ALA A 293 3.70 -4.26 -12.94
N GLY A 294 4.29 -3.10 -12.59
CA GLY A 294 3.98 -1.82 -13.21
C GLY A 294 4.33 -1.81 -14.71
N GLY A 295 5.50 -2.32 -15.08
CA GLY A 295 5.93 -2.43 -16.48
C GLY A 295 4.98 -3.27 -17.32
N SER A 296 4.46 -4.38 -16.78
CA SER A 296 3.45 -5.19 -17.46
C SER A 296 2.13 -4.46 -17.66
N TRP A 297 1.74 -3.57 -16.74
CA TRP A 297 0.57 -2.70 -16.92
C TRP A 297 0.74 -1.79 -18.12
N TYR A 298 1.86 -1.08 -18.19
CA TYR A 298 2.15 -0.17 -19.31
C TYR A 298 2.24 -0.89 -20.66
N VAL A 299 2.83 -2.09 -20.70
CA VAL A 299 2.89 -2.90 -21.93
C VAL A 299 1.49 -3.39 -22.32
N ALA A 300 0.64 -3.75 -21.36
CA ALA A 300 -0.69 -4.24 -21.65
C ALA A 300 -1.66 -3.16 -22.13
N VAL A 301 -1.49 -1.90 -21.71
CA VAL A 301 -2.32 -0.75 -22.15
C VAL A 301 -2.41 -0.66 -23.67
N ASP A 302 -1.30 -0.88 -24.39
CA ASP A 302 -1.27 -0.78 -25.85
C ASP A 302 -1.64 -2.11 -26.56
N LEU A 303 -1.82 -3.20 -25.80
CA LEU A 303 -2.04 -4.54 -26.34
C LEU A 303 -3.46 -5.07 -26.10
N THR A 304 -4.15 -4.62 -25.05
CA THR A 304 -5.51 -5.09 -24.72
C THR A 304 -6.50 -3.96 -24.59
N SER A 305 -7.78 -4.31 -24.45
CA SER A 305 -8.83 -3.33 -24.24
C SER A 305 -8.81 -2.75 -22.82
N PRO A 306 -9.30 -1.51 -22.66
CA PRO A 306 -9.54 -0.83 -21.39
C PRO A 306 -10.30 -1.65 -20.34
N SER A 307 -11.39 -2.30 -20.78
CA SER A 307 -12.24 -3.13 -19.95
C SER A 307 -11.48 -4.35 -19.43
N ASP A 308 -10.76 -5.05 -20.30
CA ASP A 308 -9.95 -6.21 -19.92
C ASP A 308 -8.80 -5.80 -18.98
N LEU A 309 -8.12 -4.68 -19.29
CA LEU A 309 -7.04 -4.14 -18.46
C LEU A 309 -7.54 -3.85 -17.04
N THR A 310 -8.68 -3.16 -16.93
CA THR A 310 -9.32 -2.84 -15.65
C THR A 310 -9.75 -4.11 -14.92
N ALA A 311 -10.44 -5.03 -15.61
CA ALA A 311 -10.91 -6.27 -14.99
C ALA A 311 -9.75 -7.14 -14.46
N ILE A 312 -8.72 -7.38 -15.28
CA ILE A 312 -7.65 -8.32 -14.95
C ILE A 312 -6.68 -7.72 -13.92
N TYR A 313 -6.35 -6.43 -14.03
CA TYR A 313 -5.44 -5.78 -13.09
C TYR A 313 -6.01 -5.75 -11.66
N ASN A 314 -7.31 -5.50 -11.53
CA ASN A 314 -7.98 -5.41 -10.22
C ASN A 314 -8.17 -6.78 -9.54
N CYS A 315 -7.94 -7.90 -10.24
CA CYS A 315 -7.78 -9.21 -9.62
C CYS A 315 -6.55 -9.29 -8.70
N SER A 316 -5.67 -8.28 -8.70
CA SER A 316 -4.51 -8.19 -7.81
C SER A 316 -4.92 -8.20 -6.33
N ALA A 317 -6.10 -7.67 -5.98
CA ALA A 317 -6.65 -7.74 -4.63
C ALA A 317 -6.89 -9.18 -4.16
N PHE A 318 -7.29 -10.07 -5.07
CA PHE A 318 -7.41 -11.51 -4.80
C PHE A 318 -6.04 -12.13 -4.58
N PHE A 319 -5.06 -11.84 -5.43
CA PHE A 319 -3.70 -12.35 -5.26
C PHE A 319 -3.02 -11.83 -3.99
N ALA A 320 -3.27 -10.57 -3.60
CA ALA A 320 -2.81 -10.02 -2.33
C ALA A 320 -3.33 -10.86 -1.15
N TYR A 321 -4.60 -11.26 -1.17
CA TYR A 321 -5.15 -12.17 -0.15
C TYR A 321 -4.51 -13.56 -0.19
N VAL A 322 -4.38 -14.15 -1.38
CA VAL A 322 -3.76 -15.47 -1.56
C VAL A 322 -2.32 -15.49 -1.05
N PHE A 323 -1.53 -14.45 -1.32
CA PHE A 323 -0.14 -14.36 -0.85
C PHE A 323 -0.04 -13.97 0.64
N SER A 324 -0.98 -13.19 1.18
CA SER A 324 -1.04 -12.85 2.60
C SER A 324 -1.09 -14.11 3.49
N ILE A 325 -1.80 -15.16 3.07
CA ILE A 325 -1.93 -16.40 3.84
C ILE A 325 -0.56 -17.07 4.10
N PRO A 326 0.25 -17.48 3.09
CA PRO A 326 1.54 -18.12 3.34
C PRO A 326 2.64 -17.16 3.80
N LEU A 327 2.68 -15.90 3.34
CA LEU A 327 3.80 -14.99 3.63
C LEU A 327 3.64 -14.26 4.97
N LEU A 328 2.41 -13.88 5.34
CA LEU A 328 2.13 -13.18 6.60
C LEU A 328 1.55 -14.12 7.67
N LYS A 329 1.24 -15.37 7.30
CA LYS A 329 0.58 -16.36 8.16
C LYS A 329 -0.80 -15.88 8.64
N GLU A 330 -1.50 -15.14 7.78
CA GLU A 330 -2.89 -14.73 8.04
C GLU A 330 -3.81 -15.95 8.08
N LYS A 331 -4.78 -15.94 9.00
CA LYS A 331 -5.79 -17.01 9.09
C LYS A 331 -6.78 -16.87 7.93
N ILE A 332 -7.12 -17.99 7.31
CA ILE A 332 -8.18 -18.03 6.30
C ILE A 332 -9.50 -17.73 7.01
N ARG A 333 -10.18 -16.66 6.58
CA ARG A 333 -11.53 -16.33 7.06
C ARG A 333 -12.45 -16.20 5.85
N LEU A 334 -13.56 -16.95 5.87
CA LEU A 334 -14.50 -17.01 4.75
C LEU A 334 -15.19 -15.68 4.48
N ASP A 335 -15.35 -14.84 5.50
CA ASP A 335 -15.86 -13.48 5.35
C ASP A 335 -14.92 -12.60 4.52
N LYS A 336 -13.59 -12.70 4.72
CA LYS A 336 -12.60 -12.01 3.87
C LYS A 336 -12.62 -12.53 2.43
N VAL A 337 -12.62 -13.85 2.25
CA VAL A 337 -12.72 -14.49 0.91
C VAL A 337 -13.97 -13.99 0.18
N GLY A 338 -15.13 -14.07 0.83
CA GLY A 338 -16.40 -13.62 0.26
C GLY A 338 -16.38 -12.14 -0.11
N SER A 339 -15.82 -11.28 0.75
CA SER A 339 -15.68 -9.85 0.46
C SER A 339 -14.84 -9.60 -0.81
N VAL A 340 -13.70 -10.26 -0.94
CA VAL A 340 -12.81 -10.14 -2.11
C VAL A 340 -13.49 -10.63 -3.38
N LEU A 341 -14.21 -11.76 -3.32
CA LEU A 341 -14.96 -12.28 -4.48
C LEU A 341 -16.08 -11.33 -4.92
N VAL A 342 -16.83 -10.75 -3.98
CA VAL A 342 -17.86 -9.74 -4.28
C VAL A 342 -17.22 -8.51 -4.92
N ALA A 343 -16.04 -8.07 -4.46
CA ALA A 343 -15.32 -6.96 -5.08
C ALA A 343 -14.93 -7.28 -6.53
N VAL A 344 -14.38 -8.46 -6.80
CA VAL A 344 -14.01 -8.91 -8.15
C VAL A 344 -15.25 -8.97 -9.06
N ILE A 345 -16.38 -9.50 -8.57
CA ILE A 345 -17.64 -9.50 -9.33
C ILE A 345 -18.07 -8.06 -9.64
N GLY A 346 -18.00 -7.14 -8.67
CA GLY A 346 -18.30 -5.73 -8.87
C GLY A 346 -17.45 -5.11 -9.97
N VAL A 347 -16.13 -5.36 -9.96
CA VAL A 347 -15.20 -4.93 -11.02
C VAL A 347 -15.59 -5.49 -12.38
N LEU A 348 -15.92 -6.79 -12.48
CA LEU A 348 -16.33 -7.41 -13.74
C LEU A 348 -17.64 -6.80 -14.27
N VAL A 349 -18.59 -6.50 -13.39
CA VAL A 349 -19.84 -5.82 -13.77
C VAL A 349 -19.56 -4.42 -14.31
N VAL A 350 -18.69 -3.63 -13.67
CA VAL A 350 -18.31 -2.30 -14.20
C VAL A 350 -17.59 -2.44 -15.55
N ALA A 351 -16.65 -3.38 -15.67
CA ALA A 351 -15.82 -3.50 -16.87
C ALA A 351 -16.57 -4.01 -18.11
N TYR A 352 -17.53 -4.93 -17.93
CA TYR A 352 -18.21 -5.62 -19.04
C TYR A 352 -19.71 -5.34 -19.13
N GLY A 353 -20.33 -4.69 -18.14
CA GLY A 353 -21.79 -4.52 -18.13
C GLY A 353 -22.33 -3.53 -19.16
N ASP A 354 -21.47 -2.71 -19.78
CA ASP A 354 -21.87 -1.70 -20.77
C ASP A 354 -21.78 -2.15 -22.23
N THR A 355 -21.54 -3.44 -22.50
CA THR A 355 -21.48 -3.95 -23.88
C THR A 355 -22.83 -3.98 -24.61
N ALA A 356 -23.95 -3.65 -23.95
CA ALA A 356 -25.30 -3.83 -24.49
C ALA A 356 -26.05 -2.54 -24.88
N ILE A 357 -25.54 -1.33 -24.59
CA ILE A 357 -26.26 -0.07 -24.90
C ILE A 357 -25.31 0.90 -25.61
N THR A 358 -25.42 0.92 -26.94
CA THR A 358 -25.11 2.01 -27.90
C THR A 358 -24.04 3.04 -27.53
N LYS A 359 -22.98 3.09 -28.36
CA LYS A 359 -22.19 4.29 -28.74
C LYS A 359 -22.60 5.56 -27.99
N HIS A 360 -21.95 5.91 -26.89
CA HIS A 360 -21.58 7.29 -26.48
C HIS A 360 -20.92 7.26 -25.08
N GLY A 361 -19.59 7.49 -25.08
CA GLY A 361 -18.81 8.20 -24.06
C GLY A 361 -19.09 8.00 -22.57
N GLY A 362 -18.27 7.17 -21.94
CA GLY A 362 -17.88 7.25 -20.53
C GLY A 362 -16.51 6.61 -20.38
N GLN A 363 -15.44 7.39 -20.54
CA GLN A 363 -14.06 6.90 -20.54
C GLN A 363 -13.50 6.88 -19.11
N SER A 364 -14.27 6.39 -18.14
CA SER A 364 -13.87 6.42 -16.73
C SER A 364 -12.98 5.23 -16.32
N GLY A 365 -12.14 4.77 -17.23
CA GLY A 365 -11.28 3.61 -17.07
C GLY A 365 -10.43 3.39 -18.31
N GLY A 366 -9.57 4.36 -18.62
CA GLY A 366 -8.52 4.27 -19.65
C GLY A 366 -8.99 3.74 -20.99
N ALA A 367 -9.93 4.42 -21.66
CA ALA A 367 -10.67 3.90 -22.80
C ALA A 367 -10.05 4.20 -24.20
N VAL A 368 -9.58 3.19 -24.92
CA VAL A 368 -9.55 3.14 -26.41
C VAL A 368 -10.28 1.86 -26.84
N GLY A 369 -11.45 2.00 -27.48
CA GLY A 369 -12.23 0.87 -28.00
C GLY A 369 -12.28 0.89 -29.52
N GLY A 370 -11.69 -0.13 -30.14
CA GLY A 370 -11.94 -0.58 -31.50
C GLY A 370 -12.14 -2.10 -31.47
N GLU A 371 -12.98 -2.64 -32.37
CA GLU A 371 -13.19 -4.09 -32.47
C GLU A 371 -12.02 -4.78 -33.20
N PRO A 372 -11.60 -6.00 -32.80
CA PRO A 372 -10.40 -6.60 -33.36
C PRO A 372 -10.61 -7.26 -34.72
N GLU A 373 -9.82 -6.86 -35.71
CA GLU A 373 -9.42 -7.75 -36.81
C GLU A 373 -8.57 -8.92 -36.26
N ASP A 374 -8.44 -10.03 -36.99
CA ASP A 374 -7.80 -11.29 -36.50
C ASP A 374 -6.36 -11.14 -35.94
N ASN A 375 -5.63 -10.09 -36.32
CA ASN A 375 -4.31 -9.75 -35.74
C ASN A 375 -4.42 -9.00 -34.40
N GLU A 376 -5.47 -8.21 -34.21
CA GLU A 376 -5.77 -7.47 -32.99
C GLU A 376 -6.28 -8.42 -31.88
N ALA A 377 -6.95 -9.53 -32.24
CA ALA A 377 -7.31 -10.58 -31.30
C ALA A 377 -6.09 -11.28 -30.66
N LYS A 378 -5.01 -11.49 -31.41
CA LYS A 378 -3.74 -12.06 -30.88
C LYS A 378 -3.01 -11.08 -29.97
N ASN A 379 -2.99 -9.81 -30.34
CA ASN A 379 -2.40 -8.76 -29.51
C ASN A 379 -3.17 -8.61 -28.19
N ARG A 380 -4.51 -8.70 -28.24
CA ARG A 380 -5.38 -8.70 -27.05
C ARG A 380 -5.11 -9.86 -26.12
N ALA A 381 -5.03 -11.08 -26.64
CA ALA A 381 -4.72 -12.27 -25.83
C ALA A 381 -3.34 -12.14 -25.15
N LEU A 382 -2.33 -11.64 -25.88
CA LEU A 382 -1.01 -11.36 -25.33
C LEU A 382 -1.08 -10.29 -24.23
N GLY A 383 -1.78 -9.18 -24.47
CA GLY A 383 -2.00 -8.13 -23.48
C GLY A 383 -2.67 -8.65 -22.21
N ASN A 384 -3.70 -9.49 -22.34
CA ASN A 384 -4.40 -10.13 -21.22
C ASN A 384 -3.51 -11.07 -20.40
N ILE A 385 -2.62 -11.82 -21.05
CA ILE A 385 -1.63 -12.66 -20.35
C ILE A 385 -0.63 -11.78 -19.61
N VAL A 386 -0.12 -10.72 -20.26
CA VAL A 386 0.87 -9.79 -19.67
C VAL A 386 0.30 -9.11 -18.43
N ILE A 387 -0.90 -8.53 -18.51
CA ILE A 387 -1.55 -7.91 -17.35
C ILE A 387 -1.98 -8.93 -16.29
N GLY A 388 -2.32 -10.16 -16.69
CA GLY A 388 -2.59 -11.25 -15.76
C GLY A 388 -1.38 -11.58 -14.88
N VAL A 389 -0.19 -11.70 -15.48
CA VAL A 389 1.06 -11.84 -14.73
C VAL A 389 1.34 -10.61 -13.89
N GLY A 390 1.08 -9.42 -14.44
CA GLY A 390 1.18 -8.15 -13.73
C GLY A 390 0.35 -8.09 -12.45
N SER A 391 -0.90 -8.52 -12.54
CA SER A 391 -1.86 -8.58 -11.44
C SER A 391 -1.40 -9.49 -10.30
N VAL A 392 -0.85 -10.68 -10.65
CA VAL A 392 -0.25 -11.60 -9.67
C VAL A 392 0.96 -10.97 -8.98
N LEU A 393 1.88 -10.38 -9.76
CA LEU A 393 3.08 -9.74 -9.23
C LEU A 393 2.74 -8.48 -8.41
N TYR A 394 1.66 -7.78 -8.77
CA TYR A 394 1.20 -6.64 -8.01
C TYR A 394 0.69 -7.09 -6.63
N GLY A 395 -0.21 -8.08 -6.59
CA GLY A 395 -0.65 -8.67 -5.32
C GLY A 395 0.52 -9.19 -4.47
N LEU A 396 1.54 -9.79 -5.12
CA LEU A 396 2.76 -10.22 -4.44
C LEU A 396 3.57 -9.04 -3.86
N TYR A 397 3.73 -7.93 -4.59
CA TYR A 397 4.51 -6.78 -4.08
C TYR A 397 3.90 -6.22 -2.80
N GLU A 398 2.57 -6.11 -2.71
CA GLU A 398 1.91 -5.55 -1.52
C GLU A 398 2.23 -6.38 -0.27
N VAL A 399 2.21 -7.70 -0.44
CA VAL A 399 2.50 -8.66 0.62
C VAL A 399 3.98 -8.67 0.97
N LEU A 400 4.88 -8.60 -0.02
CA LEU A 400 6.33 -8.45 0.20
C LEU A 400 6.65 -7.15 0.93
N TYR A 401 6.00 -6.05 0.55
CA TYR A 401 6.13 -4.76 1.22
C TYR A 401 5.69 -4.87 2.69
N LYS A 402 4.49 -5.42 2.95
CA LYS A 402 4.02 -5.62 4.33
C LYS A 402 4.96 -6.50 5.15
N ARG A 403 5.49 -7.56 4.55
CA ARG A 403 6.36 -8.52 5.23
C ARG A 403 7.76 -7.99 5.54
N PHE A 404 8.36 -7.28 4.60
CA PHE A 404 9.80 -6.94 4.66
C PHE A 404 10.09 -5.47 4.90
N ALA A 405 9.10 -4.58 4.78
CA ALA A 405 9.29 -3.15 4.87
C ALA A 405 8.42 -2.47 5.94
N CYS A 406 7.38 -3.13 6.46
CA CYS A 406 6.55 -2.57 7.51
C CYS A 406 7.03 -3.02 8.91
N PRO A 407 6.96 -2.14 9.91
CA PRO A 407 7.27 -2.53 11.28
C PRO A 407 6.21 -3.50 11.84
N PRO A 408 6.59 -4.34 12.82
CA PRO A 408 5.71 -5.31 13.43
C PRO A 408 4.54 -4.64 14.17
N GLU A 409 3.47 -5.40 14.36
CA GLU A 409 2.29 -4.97 15.11
C GLU A 409 2.66 -4.57 16.54
N GLY A 410 2.00 -3.54 17.07
CA GLY A 410 2.34 -2.94 18.37
C GLY A 410 3.26 -1.72 18.26
N THR A 411 3.88 -1.49 17.10
CA THR A 411 4.61 -0.25 16.83
C THR A 411 3.62 0.92 16.75
N SER A 412 3.97 2.08 17.32
CA SER A 412 3.08 3.25 17.27
C SER A 412 2.76 3.66 15.83
N PRO A 413 1.51 4.06 15.52
CA PRO A 413 1.11 4.40 14.16
C PRO A 413 1.99 5.48 13.53
N GLY A 414 2.43 6.46 14.33
CA GLY A 414 3.37 7.50 13.91
C GLY A 414 4.67 6.97 13.31
N ARG A 415 5.28 5.98 13.96
CA ARG A 415 6.52 5.36 13.47
C ARG A 415 6.29 4.58 12.18
N GLY A 416 5.18 3.83 12.11
CA GLY A 416 4.77 3.13 10.89
C GLY A 416 4.64 4.06 9.70
N MET A 417 3.96 5.20 9.87
CA MET A 417 3.78 6.18 8.80
C MET A 417 5.10 6.79 8.30
N ILE A 418 5.99 7.17 9.22
CA ILE A 418 7.30 7.75 8.88
C ILE A 418 8.15 6.72 8.15
N PHE A 419 8.14 5.47 8.61
CA PHE A 419 8.92 4.41 8.00
C PHE A 419 8.38 4.00 6.63
N ALA A 420 7.05 3.94 6.46
CA ALA A 420 6.40 3.61 5.20
C ALA A 420 6.85 4.53 4.06
N ASN A 421 6.81 5.85 4.26
CA ASN A 421 7.29 6.82 3.28
C ASN A 421 8.81 6.83 3.12
N THR A 422 9.57 6.51 4.18
CA THR A 422 11.03 6.32 4.08
C THR A 422 11.34 5.17 3.14
N PHE A 423 10.70 4.01 3.33
CA PHE A 423 10.86 2.88 2.43
C PHE A 423 10.34 3.17 1.03
N GLY A 424 9.19 3.86 0.92
CA GLY A 424 8.67 4.34 -0.37
C GLY A 424 9.67 5.21 -1.12
N SER A 425 10.41 6.07 -0.43
CA SER A 425 11.50 6.84 -1.04
C SER A 425 12.70 5.99 -1.43
N LEU A 426 13.00 4.90 -0.71
CA LEU A 426 14.02 3.95 -1.18
C LEU A 426 13.58 3.28 -2.49
N ILE A 427 12.31 2.90 -2.62
CA ILE A 427 11.72 2.36 -3.87
C ILE A 427 11.84 3.40 -5.00
N GLY A 428 11.47 4.65 -4.73
CA GLY A 428 11.55 5.73 -5.71
C GLY A 428 12.97 6.07 -6.13
N CYS A 429 13.92 6.09 -5.18
CA CYS A 429 15.34 6.28 -5.47
C CYS A 429 15.90 5.13 -6.30
N PHE A 430 15.56 3.88 -5.98
CA PHE A 430 15.95 2.73 -6.78
C PHE A 430 15.39 2.85 -8.21
N THR A 431 14.12 3.20 -8.34
CA THR A 431 13.46 3.42 -9.64
C THR A 431 14.18 4.50 -10.43
N PHE A 432 14.41 5.67 -9.83
CA PHE A 432 15.08 6.78 -10.47
C PHE A 432 16.51 6.43 -10.93
N LEU A 433 17.27 5.69 -10.11
CA LEU A 433 18.68 5.35 -10.37
C LEU A 433 18.90 4.11 -11.25
N VAL A 434 17.92 3.20 -11.33
CA VAL A 434 18.06 1.95 -12.10
C VAL A 434 17.23 1.98 -13.38
N LEU A 435 15.98 2.45 -13.32
CA LEU A 435 15.08 2.45 -14.49
C LEU A 435 15.32 3.63 -15.43
N TRP A 436 16.32 4.48 -15.20
CA TRP A 436 16.75 5.41 -16.25
C TRP A 436 17.60 4.71 -17.32
N ILE A 437 18.24 3.57 -17.01
CA ILE A 437 19.15 2.84 -17.91
C ILE A 437 18.47 2.39 -19.21
N PRO A 438 17.21 1.90 -19.20
CA PRO A 438 16.52 1.56 -20.44
C PRO A 438 16.15 2.77 -21.31
N ILE A 439 16.06 3.99 -20.76
CA ILE A 439 15.60 5.18 -21.50
C ILE A 439 16.50 5.47 -22.73
N PRO A 440 17.85 5.55 -22.61
CA PRO A 440 18.73 5.69 -23.77
C PRO A 440 18.54 4.57 -24.81
N ILE A 441 18.35 3.33 -24.37
CA ILE A 441 18.19 2.17 -25.25
C ILE A 441 16.87 2.30 -26.04
N LEU A 442 15.78 2.65 -25.36
CA LEU A 442 14.47 2.88 -25.98
C LEU A 442 14.49 4.07 -26.94
N HIS A 443 15.26 5.12 -26.62
CA HIS A 443 15.42 6.28 -27.49
C HIS A 443 16.18 5.94 -28.78
N VAL A 444 17.29 5.18 -28.68
CA VAL A 444 18.11 4.80 -29.84
C VAL A 444 17.41 3.76 -30.73
N THR A 445 16.75 2.77 -30.12
CA THR A 445 15.98 1.75 -30.85
C THR A 445 14.70 2.30 -31.48
N GLY A 446 14.25 3.47 -31.03
CA GLY A 446 13.05 4.13 -31.53
C GLY A 446 11.74 3.55 -30.99
N VAL A 447 11.79 2.54 -30.11
CA VAL A 447 10.61 1.96 -29.44
C VAL A 447 9.85 3.04 -28.68
N GLU A 448 10.56 3.88 -27.92
CA GLU A 448 9.99 5.09 -27.31
C GLU A 448 11.03 6.21 -27.38
N ARG A 449 10.85 7.15 -28.30
CA ARG A 449 11.71 8.34 -28.33
C ARG A 449 11.45 9.21 -27.10
N PHE A 450 12.44 9.28 -26.21
CA PHE A 450 12.44 10.23 -25.08
C PHE A 450 12.22 11.66 -25.58
N ALA A 451 11.16 12.30 -25.08
CA ALA A 451 10.83 13.69 -25.35
C ALA A 451 10.19 14.29 -24.10
N LEU A 452 10.79 15.35 -23.56
CA LEU A 452 10.23 16.08 -22.43
C LEU A 452 8.89 16.72 -22.84
N PRO A 453 7.86 16.66 -21.98
CA PRO A 453 6.60 17.34 -22.24
C PRO A 453 6.83 18.85 -22.31
N ARG A 454 6.03 19.54 -23.13
CA ARG A 454 6.10 21.00 -23.31
C ARG A 454 4.72 21.63 -23.10
N GLY A 455 4.69 22.88 -22.67
CA GLY A 455 3.45 23.64 -22.48
C GLY A 455 2.52 23.00 -21.44
N GLU A 456 1.25 22.87 -21.79
CA GLU A 456 0.20 22.30 -20.93
C GLU A 456 0.50 20.87 -20.48
N ALA A 457 1.07 20.04 -21.35
CA ALA A 457 1.42 18.66 -21.02
C ALA A 457 2.44 18.57 -19.88
N ALA A 458 3.34 19.56 -19.76
CA ALA A 458 4.33 19.57 -18.68
C ALA A 458 3.69 19.84 -17.32
N TRP A 459 2.74 20.79 -17.25
CA TRP A 459 2.06 21.11 -15.99
C TRP A 459 1.05 20.03 -15.60
N MET A 460 0.30 19.47 -16.56
CA MET A 460 -0.57 18.33 -16.28
C MET A 460 0.23 17.11 -15.83
N LEU A 461 1.39 16.84 -16.45
CA LEU A 461 2.26 15.75 -16.00
C LEU A 461 2.80 16.01 -14.59
N PHE A 462 3.17 17.25 -14.26
CA PHE A 462 3.60 17.60 -12.91
C PHE A 462 2.51 17.32 -11.86
N ILE A 463 1.26 17.71 -12.15
CA ILE A 463 0.10 17.41 -11.28
C ILE A 463 -0.09 15.89 -11.17
N SER A 464 -0.05 15.17 -12.28
CA SER A 464 -0.20 13.71 -12.31
C SER A 464 0.89 13.01 -11.49
N VAL A 465 2.15 13.44 -11.62
CA VAL A 465 3.30 12.91 -10.87
C VAL A 465 3.18 13.19 -9.37
N LEU A 466 2.70 14.37 -8.97
CA LEU A 466 2.47 14.73 -7.57
C LEU A 466 1.29 13.96 -6.97
N ALA A 467 0.21 13.82 -7.72
CA ALA A 467 -0.95 13.02 -7.35
C ALA A 467 -0.55 11.54 -7.20
N ASN A 468 0.28 11.01 -8.11
CA ASN A 468 0.82 9.66 -8.02
C ASN A 468 1.68 9.46 -6.76
N ALA A 469 2.59 10.39 -6.46
CA ALA A 469 3.40 10.33 -5.25
C ALA A 469 2.50 10.35 -4.00
N THR A 470 1.49 11.23 -3.97
CA THR A 470 0.57 11.36 -2.84
C THR A 470 -0.27 10.11 -2.65
N PHE A 471 -0.84 9.56 -3.72
CA PHE A 471 -1.54 8.28 -3.72
C PHE A 471 -0.64 7.17 -3.17
N SER A 472 0.56 7.01 -3.74
CA SER A 472 1.46 5.92 -3.42
C SER A 472 1.97 5.98 -1.98
N GLY A 473 2.37 7.15 -1.50
CA GLY A 473 2.76 7.34 -0.10
C GLY A 473 1.62 7.02 0.86
N SER A 474 0.41 7.51 0.55
CA SER A 474 -0.79 7.22 1.34
C SER A 474 -1.15 5.74 1.34
N PHE A 475 -1.00 5.08 0.19
CA PHE A 475 -1.27 3.65 0.02
C PHE A 475 -0.28 2.78 0.77
N LEU A 476 1.03 3.09 0.72
CA LEU A 476 2.05 2.42 1.51
C LEU A 476 1.81 2.58 3.02
N VAL A 477 1.42 3.78 3.46
CA VAL A 477 1.00 4.02 4.83
C VAL A 477 -0.23 3.17 5.19
N LEU A 478 -1.23 3.09 4.32
CA LEU A 478 -2.43 2.30 4.54
C LEU A 478 -2.09 0.80 4.71
N ILE A 479 -1.24 0.24 3.85
CA ILE A 479 -0.78 -1.15 3.98
C ILE A 479 0.00 -1.34 5.29
N SER A 480 0.90 -0.41 5.63
CA SER A 480 1.69 -0.48 6.86
C SER A 480 0.82 -0.48 8.10
N LEU A 481 -0.23 0.36 8.13
CA LEU A 481 -1.14 0.46 9.26
C LEU A 481 -2.20 -0.63 9.27
N THR A 482 -2.60 -1.18 8.12
CA THR A 482 -3.71 -2.15 8.06
C THR A 482 -3.21 -3.49 7.52
N SER A 483 -3.74 -3.96 6.40
CA SER A 483 -3.31 -5.15 5.68
C SER A 483 -3.23 -4.86 4.18
N PRO A 484 -2.44 -5.65 3.43
CA PRO A 484 -2.43 -5.61 1.96
C PRO A 484 -3.84 -5.73 1.39
N VAL A 485 -4.59 -6.72 1.87
CA VAL A 485 -5.94 -7.07 1.43
C VAL A 485 -6.92 -5.90 1.59
N LEU A 486 -6.96 -5.29 2.77
CA LEU A 486 -7.85 -4.17 3.04
C LEU A 486 -7.51 -2.98 2.13
N SER A 487 -6.22 -2.69 1.97
CA SER A 487 -5.74 -1.58 1.14
C SER A 487 -6.10 -1.81 -0.33
N SER A 488 -5.78 -2.99 -0.86
CA SER A 488 -6.11 -3.45 -2.21
C SER A 488 -7.60 -3.31 -2.54
N VAL A 489 -8.48 -3.86 -1.70
CA VAL A 489 -9.94 -3.78 -1.92
C VAL A 489 -10.45 -2.35 -1.77
N ALA A 490 -9.88 -1.57 -0.85
CA ALA A 490 -10.24 -0.17 -0.72
C ALA A 490 -9.87 0.65 -1.96
N ALA A 491 -8.74 0.37 -2.60
CA ALA A 491 -8.35 1.03 -3.85
C ALA A 491 -9.31 0.75 -5.01
N LEU A 492 -10.06 -0.35 -4.97
CA LEU A 492 -11.12 -0.64 -5.97
C LEU A 492 -12.27 0.37 -5.92
N LEU A 493 -12.49 1.04 -4.78
CA LEU A 493 -13.48 2.12 -4.68
C LEU A 493 -13.19 3.25 -5.67
N THR A 494 -11.92 3.44 -6.04
CA THR A 494 -11.50 4.43 -7.04
C THR A 494 -12.19 4.20 -8.38
N ILE A 495 -12.47 2.95 -8.78
CA ILE A 495 -13.14 2.66 -10.05
C ILE A 495 -14.51 3.36 -10.10
N PHE A 496 -15.27 3.28 -9.02
CA PHE A 496 -16.56 3.95 -8.92
C PHE A 496 -16.43 5.46 -8.75
N ILE A 497 -15.44 5.92 -7.98
CA ILE A 497 -15.18 7.37 -7.79
C ILE A 497 -14.80 8.03 -9.12
N VAL A 498 -13.94 7.38 -9.91
CA VAL A 498 -13.55 7.83 -11.25
C VAL A 498 -14.77 7.90 -12.17
N ALA A 499 -15.65 6.90 -12.15
CA ALA A 499 -16.92 6.96 -12.90
C ALA A 499 -17.80 8.16 -12.49
N VAL A 500 -17.93 8.42 -11.19
CA VAL A 500 -18.68 9.59 -10.69
C VAL A 500 -18.02 10.89 -11.13
N VAL A 501 -16.69 11.00 -11.08
CA VAL A 501 -15.95 12.19 -11.51
C VAL A 501 -16.08 12.39 -13.02
N ASP A 502 -16.00 11.34 -13.83
CA ASP A 502 -16.22 11.41 -15.27
C ASP A 502 -17.63 11.89 -15.60
N TRP A 503 -18.65 11.41 -14.89
CA TRP A 503 -20.02 11.94 -15.03
C TRP A 503 -20.10 13.44 -14.68
N LEU A 504 -19.44 13.87 -13.60
CA LEU A 504 -19.42 15.28 -13.20
C LEU A 504 -18.71 16.19 -14.21
N ILE A 505 -17.67 15.67 -14.89
CA ILE A 505 -16.89 16.42 -15.88
C ILE A 505 -17.61 16.45 -17.25
N THR A 506 -18.12 15.31 -17.70
CA THR A 506 -18.70 15.15 -19.05
C THR A 506 -20.20 15.43 -19.11
N GLY A 507 -20.89 15.35 -17.98
CA GLY A 507 -22.35 15.42 -17.88
C GLY A 507 -23.08 14.15 -18.34
N GLN A 508 -22.38 13.09 -18.75
CA GLN A 508 -22.99 11.84 -19.24
C GLN A 508 -23.40 10.93 -18.09
N PRO A 509 -24.68 10.50 -18.00
CA PRO A 509 -25.16 9.74 -16.85
C PRO A 509 -24.45 8.39 -16.72
N LEU A 510 -24.22 7.98 -15.47
CA LEU A 510 -23.69 6.65 -15.15
C LEU A 510 -24.59 5.55 -15.68
N SER A 511 -23.98 4.53 -16.28
CA SER A 511 -24.71 3.33 -16.70
C SER A 511 -25.22 2.53 -15.50
N ALA A 512 -26.27 1.72 -15.75
CA ALA A 512 -26.78 0.81 -14.74
C ALA A 512 -25.70 -0.18 -14.27
N ALA A 513 -24.82 -0.63 -15.17
CA ALA A 513 -23.68 -1.48 -14.85
C ALA A 513 -22.69 -0.80 -13.91
N ALA A 514 -22.31 0.45 -14.21
CA ALA A 514 -21.41 1.23 -13.35
C ALA A 514 -21.99 1.43 -11.94
N ILE A 515 -23.31 1.68 -11.83
CA ILE A 515 -24.00 1.83 -10.54
C ILE A 515 -24.03 0.51 -9.77
N ILE A 516 -24.47 -0.58 -10.40
CA ILE A 516 -24.59 -1.89 -9.74
C ILE A 516 -23.20 -2.40 -9.32
N GLY A 517 -22.22 -2.34 -10.22
CA GLY A 517 -20.85 -2.73 -9.93
C GLY A 517 -20.21 -1.86 -8.83
N GLY A 518 -20.46 -0.54 -8.85
CA GLY A 518 -20.03 0.37 -7.80
C GLY A 518 -20.61 0.04 -6.42
N ILE A 519 -21.91 -0.27 -6.35
CA ILE A 519 -22.57 -0.70 -5.11
C ILE A 519 -21.95 -2.00 -4.59
N LEU A 520 -21.64 -2.97 -5.46
CA LEU A 520 -20.98 -4.21 -5.07
C LEU A 520 -19.57 -3.96 -4.50
N ILE A 521 -18.78 -3.06 -5.12
CA ILE A 521 -17.45 -2.70 -4.63
C ILE A 521 -17.55 -2.03 -3.25
N ILE A 522 -18.50 -1.11 -3.06
CA ILE A 522 -18.74 -0.45 -1.76
C ILE A 522 -19.16 -1.49 -0.71
N ALA A 523 -20.09 -2.38 -1.04
CA ALA A 523 -20.54 -3.43 -0.13
C ALA A 523 -19.39 -4.38 0.26
N ALA A 524 -18.55 -4.77 -0.70
CA ALA A 524 -17.36 -5.58 -0.45
C ALA A 524 -16.37 -4.89 0.48
N PHE A 525 -16.08 -3.60 0.26
CA PHE A 525 -15.21 -2.83 1.13
C PHE A 525 -15.77 -2.72 2.55
N LEU A 526 -17.07 -2.47 2.71
CA LEU A 526 -17.73 -2.40 4.02
C LEU A 526 -17.70 -3.77 4.73
N MET A 527 -17.98 -4.85 4.01
CA MET A 527 -17.93 -6.22 4.54
C MET A 527 -16.51 -6.57 5.00
N LEU A 528 -15.49 -6.25 4.21
CA LEU A 528 -14.09 -6.49 4.56
C LEU A 528 -13.63 -5.62 5.74
N SER A 529 -14.05 -4.36 5.77
CA SER A 529 -13.75 -3.43 6.87
C SER A 529 -14.36 -3.92 8.18
N TRP A 530 -15.61 -4.39 8.13
CA TRP A 530 -16.29 -4.98 9.28
C TRP A 530 -15.63 -6.29 9.74
N SER A 531 -15.28 -7.17 8.79
CA SER A 531 -14.56 -8.41 9.08
C SER A 531 -13.22 -8.15 9.77
N THR A 532 -12.47 -7.16 9.28
CA THR A 532 -11.18 -6.75 9.85
C THR A 532 -11.35 -6.12 11.24
N TYR A 533 -12.36 -5.27 11.41
CA TYR A 533 -12.68 -4.70 12.73
C TYR A 533 -13.04 -5.79 13.75
N ARG A 534 -13.86 -6.76 13.34
CA ARG A 534 -14.27 -7.89 14.20
C ARG A 534 -13.10 -8.79 14.57
N GLU A 535 -12.21 -9.10 13.61
CA GLU A 535 -10.99 -9.86 13.87
C GLU A 535 -10.11 -9.17 14.92
N LEU A 536 -9.94 -7.86 14.81
CA LEU A 536 -9.13 -7.09 15.75
C LEU A 536 -9.79 -6.98 17.14
N ASP A 537 -11.12 -6.94 17.23
CA ASP A 537 -11.83 -7.01 18.51
C ASP A 537 -11.71 -8.41 19.15
N GLU A 538 -11.80 -9.48 18.35
CA GLU A 538 -11.61 -10.87 18.80
C GLU A 538 -10.18 -11.07 19.36
N GLU A 539 -9.15 -10.60 18.66
CA GLU A 539 -7.75 -10.67 19.11
C GLU A 539 -7.50 -9.84 20.36
N ARG A 540 -8.14 -8.67 20.46
CA ARG A 540 -8.05 -7.79 21.63
C ARG A 540 -8.66 -8.45 22.87
N ARG A 541 -9.86 -9.02 22.75
CA ARG A 541 -10.50 -9.74 23.86
C ARG A 541 -9.67 -10.94 24.31
N LYS A 542 -9.04 -11.64 23.36
CA LYS A 542 -8.16 -12.76 23.69
C LYS A 542 -6.92 -12.30 24.47
N LYS A 543 -6.27 -11.22 24.06
CA LYS A 543 -5.14 -10.63 24.81
C LYS A 543 -5.57 -10.18 26.21
N GLU A 544 -6.72 -9.52 26.35
CA GLU A 544 -7.26 -9.14 27.66
C GLU A 544 -7.51 -10.36 28.56
N GLN A 545 -8.00 -11.48 28.01
CA GLN A 545 -8.16 -12.72 28.77
C GLN A 545 -6.82 -13.36 29.16
N ASP A 546 -5.85 -13.40 28.24
CA ASP A 546 -4.51 -13.95 28.51
C ASP A 546 -3.79 -13.11 29.60
N ASP A 547 -3.93 -11.77 29.57
CA ASP A 547 -3.35 -10.87 30.57
C ASP A 547 -3.98 -11.09 31.96
N ILE A 548 -5.31 -11.24 32.06
CA ILE A 548 -6.01 -11.53 33.32
C ILE A 548 -5.57 -12.89 33.89
N ILE A 549 -5.46 -13.92 33.04
CA ILE A 549 -4.99 -15.23 33.48
C ILE A 549 -3.54 -15.15 33.99
N SER A 550 -2.69 -14.36 33.33
CA SER A 550 -1.30 -14.17 33.76
C SER A 550 -1.19 -13.44 35.09
N SER A 551 -2.00 -12.41 35.32
CA SER A 551 -2.01 -11.68 36.60
C SER A 551 -2.53 -12.53 37.75
N ASP A 552 -3.55 -13.36 37.50
CA ASP A 552 -4.12 -14.26 38.51
C ASP A 552 -3.18 -15.44 38.85
N SER A 553 -2.19 -15.74 38.00
CA SER A 553 -1.20 -16.80 38.26
C SER A 553 0.06 -16.33 39.01
N ASP A 554 0.27 -15.02 39.11
CA ASP A 554 1.39 -14.39 39.82
C ASP A 554 1.02 -13.94 41.25
N GLU A 555 -0.25 -14.06 41.65
CA GLU A 555 -0.76 -13.96 43.05
C GLU A 555 -0.90 -15.34 43.70
#